data_AF-A0A8J3TZI7-F1
#
_entry.id   AF-A0A8J3TZI7-F1
#
_cell.length_a   1.000
_cell.length_b   1.000
_cell.length_c   1.000
_cell.angle_alpha   90.00
_cell.angle_beta   90.00
_cell.angle_gamma   90.00
#
_symmetry.space_group_name_H-M   'P 1'
#
loop_
_entity.id
_entity.type
_entity.pdbx_description
1 polymer ?
#
loop_
_entity_poly.entity_id
_entity_poly.type
_entity_poly.pdbx_seq_one_letter_code
_entity_poly.pdbx_strand_id
1 'polypeptide(L)'
;MQQIPGAGQQVGPRDRWAKFRGLSWWQLVLSLLPLVLAGLGGALGGVIGAAALFANLAIARKQFATPLKVLAMVGVVVASYFVFLVILVLLTS
;
A
#
# COMPACT_ATOMS: atom_id res chain seq x y z
N MET A 1 -12.41 -5.63 -48.96
CA MET A 1 -12.12 -4.73 -47.82
C MET A 1 -13.32 -4.76 -46.89
N GLN A 2 -13.21 -5.31 -45.68
CA GLN A 2 -13.81 -4.80 -44.42
C GLN A 2 -13.13 -5.53 -43.25
N GLN A 3 -12.38 -4.79 -42.43
CA GLN A 3 -11.78 -5.28 -41.19
C GLN A 3 -12.85 -5.34 -40.10
N ILE A 4 -12.77 -6.32 -39.18
CA ILE A 4 -13.24 -6.12 -37.80
C ILE A 4 -12.08 -6.45 -36.86
N PRO A 5 -11.28 -5.45 -36.47
CA PRO A 5 -10.34 -5.54 -35.36
C PRO A 5 -11.07 -5.11 -34.08
N GLY A 6 -11.30 -5.99 -33.10
CA GLY A 6 -11.81 -5.49 -31.80
C GLY A 6 -12.39 -6.44 -30.76
N ALA A 7 -12.49 -7.75 -30.97
CA ALA A 7 -13.17 -8.61 -30.00
C ALA A 7 -12.17 -9.49 -29.22
N GLY A 8 -11.69 -8.99 -28.09
CA GLY A 8 -10.91 -9.83 -27.16
C GLY A 8 -10.17 -9.11 -26.03
N GLN A 9 -10.45 -7.82 -25.79
CA GLN A 9 -9.93 -7.15 -24.61
C GLN A 9 -10.49 -7.85 -23.37
N GLN A 10 -9.66 -8.69 -22.75
CA GLN A 10 -10.03 -9.48 -21.59
C GLN A 10 -10.29 -8.55 -20.41
N VAL A 11 -11.56 -8.21 -20.20
CA VAL A 11 -12.03 -7.52 -19.00
C VAL A 11 -12.22 -8.57 -17.89
N GLY A 12 -11.14 -9.26 -17.53
CA GLY A 12 -11.11 -10.00 -16.26
C GLY A 12 -11.26 -9.00 -15.12
N PRO A 13 -12.02 -9.30 -14.05
CA PRO A 13 -12.16 -8.40 -12.91
C PRO A 13 -10.75 -7.98 -12.49
N ARG A 14 -10.48 -6.66 -12.42
CA ARG A 14 -9.17 -6.10 -11.99
C ARG A 14 -8.75 -6.88 -10.75
N ASP A 15 -7.82 -7.82 -10.92
CA ASP A 15 -7.50 -8.79 -9.88
C ASP A 15 -6.62 -8.06 -8.86
N ARG A 16 -7.27 -7.28 -7.98
CA ARG A 16 -6.61 -6.38 -7.02
C ARG A 16 -5.67 -7.18 -6.11
N TRP A 17 -5.93 -8.46 -5.96
CA TRP A 17 -5.15 -9.45 -5.22
C TRP A 17 -3.87 -9.89 -5.95
N ALA A 18 -3.76 -9.73 -7.27
CA ALA A 18 -2.52 -9.97 -8.01
C ALA A 18 -1.37 -9.10 -7.50
N LYS A 19 -1.68 -7.96 -6.87
CA LYS A 19 -0.72 -7.05 -6.24
C LYS A 19 0.04 -7.65 -5.06
N PHE A 20 -0.53 -8.67 -4.41
CA PHE A 20 0.01 -9.33 -3.23
C PHE A 20 0.65 -10.70 -3.56
N ARG A 21 0.37 -11.25 -4.75
CA ARG A 21 0.98 -12.50 -5.22
C ARG A 21 2.46 -12.25 -5.54
N GLY A 22 3.35 -13.08 -4.98
CA GLY A 22 4.81 -13.00 -5.21
C GLY A 22 5.58 -12.10 -4.25
N LEU A 23 4.94 -11.47 -3.26
CA LEU A 23 5.65 -10.81 -2.16
C LEU A 23 6.12 -11.85 -1.13
N SER A 24 7.29 -11.61 -0.53
CA SER A 24 7.75 -12.44 0.59
C SER A 24 6.84 -12.25 1.81
N TRP A 25 6.76 -13.26 2.68
CA TRP A 25 5.91 -13.23 3.89
C TRP A 25 6.14 -11.96 4.74
N TRP A 26 7.40 -11.57 4.93
CA TRP A 26 7.76 -10.36 5.66
C TRP A 26 7.32 -9.06 4.95
N GLN A 27 7.34 -9.02 3.61
CA GLN A 27 6.83 -7.87 2.85
C GLN A 27 5.31 -7.75 2.97
N LEU A 28 4.59 -8.86 3.04
CA LEU A 28 3.14 -8.86 3.28
C LEU A 28 2.81 -8.25 4.65
N VAL A 29 3.47 -8.73 5.71
CA VAL A 29 3.29 -8.21 7.07
C VAL A 29 3.60 -6.70 7.12
N LEU A 30 4.73 -6.26 6.57
CA LEU A 30 5.10 -4.84 6.55
C LEU A 30 4.15 -3.98 5.71
N SER A 31 3.57 -4.53 4.65
CA SER A 31 2.59 -3.80 3.83
C SER A 31 1.24 -3.65 4.53
N LEU A 32 0.85 -4.61 5.37
CA LEU A 32 -0.40 -4.60 6.14
C LEU A 32 -0.28 -3.87 7.47
N LEU A 33 0.94 -3.69 8.00
CA LEU A 33 1.17 -3.04 9.29
C LEU A 33 0.52 -1.64 9.40
N PRO A 34 0.58 -0.76 8.38
CA PRO A 34 -0.07 0.55 8.44
C PRO A 34 -1.61 0.48 8.51
N LEU A 35 -2.24 -0.64 8.13
CA LEU A 35 -3.69 -0.79 8.27
C LEU A 35 -4.14 -0.92 9.73
N VAL A 36 -3.24 -1.22 10.66
CA VAL A 36 -3.56 -1.19 12.09
C VAL A 36 -3.99 0.23 12.52
N LEU A 37 -3.44 1.26 11.86
CA LEU A 37 -3.88 2.66 12.04
C LEU A 37 -5.36 2.85 11.67
N ALA A 38 -5.87 2.10 10.69
CA ALA A 38 -7.27 2.19 10.29
C ALA A 38 -8.22 1.75 11.43
N GLY A 39 -7.84 0.72 12.19
CA GLY A 39 -8.61 0.24 13.32
C GLY A 39 -8.56 1.17 14.53
N LEU A 40 -7.40 1.79 14.80
CA LEU A 40 -7.19 2.63 15.98
C LEU A 40 -7.60 4.11 15.76
N GLY A 41 -7.45 4.62 14.53
CA GLY A 41 -7.65 6.03 14.19
C GLY A 41 -8.92 6.35 13.41
N GLY A 42 -9.84 5.39 13.26
CA GLY A 42 -11.10 5.58 12.53
C GLY A 42 -10.89 5.98 11.06
N ALA A 43 -11.73 6.88 10.54
CA ALA A 43 -11.68 7.29 9.13
C ALA A 43 -10.33 7.92 8.73
N LEU A 44 -9.74 8.76 9.60
CA LEU A 44 -8.45 9.41 9.34
C LEU A 44 -7.30 8.39 9.34
N GLY A 45 -7.27 7.52 10.35
CA GLY A 45 -6.33 6.40 10.38
C GLY A 45 -6.50 5.46 9.18
N GLY A 46 -7.73 5.30 8.69
CA GLY A 46 -8.07 4.49 7.52
C GLY A 46 -7.48 5.03 6.22
N VAL A 47 -7.64 6.34 5.97
CA VAL A 47 -7.07 6.98 4.76
C VAL A 47 -5.54 6.93 4.79
N ILE A 48 -4.93 7.26 5.93
CA ILE A 48 -3.47 7.27 6.10
C ILE A 48 -2.91 5.85 5.98
N GLY A 49 -3.53 4.88 6.66
CA GLY A 49 -3.13 3.47 6.64
C GLY A 49 -3.27 2.85 5.24
N ALA A 50 -4.34 3.17 4.50
CA ALA A 50 -4.51 2.71 3.13
C ALA A 50 -3.44 3.29 2.19
N ALA A 51 -3.17 4.60 2.28
CA ALA A 51 -2.12 5.24 1.49
C ALA A 51 -0.74 4.63 1.77
N ALA A 52 -0.42 4.41 3.05
CA ALA A 52 0.82 3.79 3.48
C ALA A 52 0.95 2.33 3.01
N LEU A 53 -0.14 1.54 3.03
CA LEU A 53 -0.16 0.20 2.43
C LEU A 53 0.18 0.26 0.94
N PHE A 54 -0.42 1.16 0.17
CA PHE A 54 -0.12 1.28 -1.26
C PHE A 54 1.33 1.71 -1.52
N ALA A 55 1.88 2.60 -0.70
CA ALA A 55 3.29 2.97 -0.77
C ALA A 55 4.20 1.76 -0.48
N ASN A 56 3.93 0.98 0.56
CA ASN A 56 4.69 -0.23 0.88
C ASN A 56 4.60 -1.29 -0.22
N LEU A 57 3.43 -1.50 -0.82
CA LEU A 57 3.27 -2.38 -1.98
C LEU A 57 4.08 -1.91 -3.20
N ALA A 58 4.14 -0.60 -3.44
CA ALA A 58 4.94 -0.05 -4.53
C ALA A 58 6.44 -0.27 -4.29
N ILE A 59 6.91 -0.06 -3.06
CA ILE A 59 8.30 -0.31 -2.65
C ILE A 59 8.65 -1.80 -2.72
N ALA A 60 7.75 -2.68 -2.27
CA ALA A 60 7.95 -4.12 -2.28
C ALA A 60 8.20 -4.67 -3.70
N ARG A 61 7.59 -4.05 -4.71
CA ARG A 61 7.77 -4.44 -6.13
C ARG A 61 8.95 -3.79 -6.83
N LYS A 62 9.58 -2.77 -6.25
CA LYS A 62 10.82 -2.21 -6.82
C LYS A 62 11.98 -3.21 -6.67
N GLN A 63 12.86 -3.26 -7.67
CA GLN A 63 14.06 -4.10 -7.68
C GLN A 63 15.18 -3.46 -6.83
N PHE A 64 14.93 -3.26 -5.54
CA PHE A 64 15.94 -2.79 -4.60
C PHE A 64 16.64 -3.95 -3.89
N ALA A 65 17.87 -3.70 -3.46
CA ALA A 65 18.57 -4.56 -2.52
C ALA A 65 17.70 -4.76 -1.26
N THR A 66 17.65 -5.98 -0.74
CA THR A 66 16.82 -6.37 0.41
C THR A 66 16.92 -5.41 1.60
N PRO A 67 18.11 -4.94 2.03
CA PRO A 67 18.24 -4.03 3.16
C PRO A 67 17.55 -2.68 2.91
N LEU A 68 17.71 -2.14 1.71
CA LEU A 68 17.13 -0.85 1.32
C LEU A 68 15.60 -0.94 1.22
N LYS A 69 15.09 -2.10 0.77
CA LYS A 69 13.66 -2.37 0.72
C LYS A 69 13.04 -2.42 2.11
N VAL A 70 13.68 -3.11 3.07
CA VAL A 70 13.24 -3.15 4.47
C VAL A 70 13.24 -1.74 5.06
N LEU A 71 14.34 -1.00 4.91
CA LEU A 71 14.46 0.36 5.43
C LEU A 71 13.36 1.29 4.88
N ALA A 72 13.08 1.21 3.58
CA ALA A 72 12.04 2.01 2.95
C ALA A 72 10.63 1.63 3.44
N MET A 73 10.33 0.34 3.61
CA MET A 73 9.03 -0.11 4.10
C MET A 73 8.81 0.25 5.58
N VAL A 74 9.85 0.14 6.40
CA VAL A 74 9.82 0.60 7.80
C VAL A 74 9.67 2.12 7.86
N GLY A 75 10.37 2.86 7.00
CA GLY A 75 10.25 4.31 6.89
C GLY A 75 8.83 4.77 6.59
N VAL A 76 8.12 4.09 5.68
CA VAL A 76 6.71 4.38 5.40
C VAL A 76 5.81 4.09 6.60
N VAL A 77 6.05 3.01 7.34
CA VAL A 77 5.31 2.73 8.58
C VAL A 77 5.51 3.88 9.57
N VAL A 78 6.76 4.23 9.89
CA VAL A 78 7.07 5.30 10.84
C VAL A 78 6.47 6.64 10.39
N ALA A 79 6.62 7.00 9.11
CA ALA A 79 6.04 8.21 8.54
C ALA A 79 4.51 8.23 8.66
N SER A 80 3.83 7.10 8.44
CA SER A 80 2.36 7.02 8.58
C SER A 80 1.89 7.29 10.01
N TYR A 81 2.58 6.73 11.01
CA TYR A 81 2.30 7.02 12.42
C TYR A 81 2.59 8.48 12.75
N PHE A 82 3.69 9.03 12.25
CA PHE A 82 4.05 10.42 12.48
C PHE A 82 3.00 11.39 11.92
N VAL A 83 2.57 11.19 10.66
CA VAL A 83 1.51 11.99 10.04
C VAL A 83 0.21 11.90 10.84
N PHE A 84 -0.17 10.71 11.28
CA PHE A 84 -1.37 10.53 12.09
C PHE A 84 -1.27 11.24 13.45
N LEU A 85 -0.14 11.15 14.14
CA LEU A 85 0.09 11.88 15.40
C LEU A 85 0.03 13.39 15.20
N VAL A 86 0.64 13.92 14.13
CA VAL A 86 0.57 15.36 13.81
C VAL A 86 -0.88 15.80 13.61
N ILE A 87 -1.68 15.03 12.86
CA ILE A 87 -3.10 15.33 12.65
C ILE A 87 -3.88 15.28 13.97
N LEU A 88 -3.62 14.27 14.81
CA LEU A 88 -4.26 14.12 16.12
C LEU A 88 -3.96 15.31 17.04
N VAL A 89 -2.69 15.72 17.10
CA VAL A 89 -2.25 16.88 17.89
C VAL A 89 -2.96 18.13 17.39
N LEU A 90 -2.93 18.39 16.08
CA LEU A 90 -3.59 19.56 15.48
C LEU A 90 -5.11 19.60 15.70
N LEU A 91 -5.75 18.44 15.79
CA LEU A 91 -7.20 18.35 16.06
C LEU A 91 -7.52 18.56 17.54
N THR A 92 -6.59 18.21 18.44
CA THR A 92 -6.79 18.27 19.89
C THR A 92 -6.34 19.60 20.51
N SER A 93 -5.39 20.27 19.87
CA SER A 93 -4.88 21.61 20.23
C SER A 93 -5.84 22.72 19.82
#